data_AF-A0A2S9Z243-F1
#
_entry.id   AF-A0A2S9Z243-F1
#
_cell.length_a   1.000
_cell.length_b   1.000
_cell.length_c   1.000
_cell.angle_alpha   90.00
_cell.angle_beta   90.00
_cell.angle_gamma   90.00
#
_symmetry.space_group_name_H-M   'P 1'
#
loop_
_entity.id
_entity.type
_entity.pdbx_description
1 polymer ?
#
loop_
_entity_poly.entity_id
_entity_poly.type
_entity_poly.pdbx_seq_one_letter_code
_entity_poly.pdbx_strand_id
1 'polypeptide(L)' 'MATGPMRKTVKATDEMRERAKQLNDDNRVRVVFRVPPELRKTIKRVALEEDITVNDLMLQAIELRLAQSEAGSRTTKKDN' A
#
# COMPACT_ATOMS: atom_id res chain seq x y z
N MET A 1 4.63 -49.78 22.53
CA MET A 1 4.59 -48.54 21.73
C MET A 1 4.03 -47.44 22.63
N ALA A 2 4.79 -46.38 22.94
CA ALA A 2 4.35 -45.31 23.84
C ALA A 2 3.82 -44.13 23.03
N THR A 3 2.51 -43.88 23.09
CA THR A 3 1.87 -42.71 22.48
C THR A 3 2.10 -41.49 23.39
N GLY A 4 2.92 -40.54 22.95
CA GLY A 4 3.16 -39.28 23.66
C GLY A 4 1.89 -38.40 23.73
N PRO A 5 1.84 -37.42 24.64
CA PRO A 5 0.63 -36.62 24.88
C PRO A 5 0.28 -35.76 23.67
N MET A 6 -0.94 -35.90 23.16
CA MET A 6 -1.51 -35.04 22.12
C MET A 6 -1.60 -33.59 22.62
N ARG A 7 -0.95 -32.65 21.92
CA ARG A 7 -1.10 -31.21 22.14
C ARG A 7 -2.57 -30.83 21.92
N LYS A 8 -3.25 -30.33 22.96
CA LYS A 8 -4.61 -29.77 22.84
C LYS A 8 -4.56 -28.50 21.99
N THR A 9 -5.38 -28.43 20.95
CA THR A 9 -5.60 -27.20 20.16
C THR A 9 -6.36 -26.20 21.03
N VAL A 10 -5.69 -25.15 21.47
CA VAL A 10 -6.36 -24.03 22.16
C VAL A 10 -7.27 -23.34 21.14
N LYS A 11 -8.58 -23.32 21.41
CA LYS A 11 -9.55 -22.60 20.57
C LYS A 11 -9.27 -21.09 20.73
N ALA A 12 -9.01 -20.40 19.63
CA ALA A 12 -8.77 -18.96 19.64
C ALA A 12 -9.98 -18.23 20.24
N THR A 13 -9.72 -17.31 21.16
CA THR A 13 -10.75 -16.44 21.74
C THR A 13 -11.25 -15.44 20.70
N ASP A 14 -12.48 -14.95 20.86
CA ASP A 14 -13.09 -14.00 19.91
C ASP A 14 -12.24 -12.73 19.74
N GLU A 15 -11.57 -12.26 20.79
CA GLU A 15 -10.62 -11.14 20.73
C GLU A 15 -9.41 -11.40 19.83
N MET A 16 -8.87 -12.63 19.83
CA MET A 16 -7.77 -13.01 18.92
C MET A 16 -8.25 -13.07 17.47
N ARG A 17 -9.50 -13.49 17.26
CA ARG A 17 -10.12 -13.55 15.93
C ARG A 17 -10.39 -12.15 15.37
N GLU A 18 -10.78 -11.19 16.21
CA GLU A 18 -10.97 -9.80 15.78
C GLU A 18 -9.65 -9.09 15.47
N ARG A 19 -8.61 -9.26 16.30
CA ARG A 19 -7.27 -8.74 15.99
C ARG A 19 -6.73 -9.32 14.69
N ALA A 20 -6.93 -10.61 14.45
CA ALA A 20 -6.52 -11.25 13.20
C ALA A 20 -7.30 -10.73 11.98
N LYS A 21 -8.58 -10.35 12.14
CA LYS A 21 -9.34 -9.70 11.06
C LYS A 21 -8.81 -8.30 10.76
N GLN A 22 -8.55 -7.48 11.78
CA GLN A 22 -7.98 -6.13 11.62
C GLN A 22 -6.59 -6.15 10.97
N LEU A 23 -5.78 -7.15 11.26
CA LEU A 23 -4.48 -7.37 10.60
C LEU A 23 -4.59 -7.81 9.13
N ASN A 24 -5.74 -8.36 8.73
CA ASN A 24 -5.99 -8.88 7.39
C ASN A 24 -6.78 -7.93 6.48
N ASP A 25 -7.25 -6.79 6.99
CA ASP A 25 -7.83 -5.72 6.16
C ASP A 25 -6.71 -4.93 5.46
N ASP A 26 -6.00 -5.61 4.56
CA ASP A 26 -5.02 -4.99 3.67
C ASP A 26 -5.78 -4.16 2.63
N ASN A 27 -6.06 -2.88 2.95
CA ASN A 27 -6.70 -1.91 2.04
C ASN A 27 -5.83 -1.55 0.81
N ARG A 28 -4.73 -2.28 0.57
CA ARG A 28 -3.85 -2.09 -0.58
C ARG A 28 -4.53 -2.52 -1.86
N VAL A 29 -4.78 -1.55 -2.73
CA VAL A 29 -5.22 -1.80 -4.10
C VAL A 29 -4.00 -2.01 -5.00
N ARG A 30 -3.94 -3.13 -5.72
CA ARG A 30 -2.91 -3.37 -6.73
C ARG A 30 -3.29 -2.70 -8.03
N VAL A 31 -2.47 -1.75 -8.48
CA VAL A 31 -2.64 -1.05 -9.76
C VAL A 31 -1.51 -1.41 -10.70
N VAL A 32 -1.85 -1.74 -11.95
CA VAL A 32 -0.87 -2.09 -12.99
C VAL A 32 -0.82 -0.96 -14.03
N PHE A 33 0.36 -0.36 -14.20
CA PHE A 33 0.58 0.71 -15.16
C PHE A 33 1.32 0.21 -16.39
N ARG A 34 0.88 0.66 -17.58
CA ARG A 34 1.64 0.47 -18.82
C ARG A 34 2.60 1.64 -18.98
N VAL A 35 3.88 1.38 -18.85
CA VAL A 35 4.94 2.39 -18.97
C VAL A 35 5.82 2.04 -20.17
N PRO A 36 6.09 3.01 -21.08
CA PRO A 36 7.06 2.84 -22.15
C PRO A 36 8.42 2.34 -21.63
N PRO A 37 9.14 1.51 -22.40
CA PRO A 37 10.40 0.92 -21.94
C PRO A 37 11.49 1.97 -21.63
N GLU A 38 11.48 3.08 -22.36
CA GLU A 38 12.40 4.21 -22.15
C GLU A 38 12.18 4.84 -20.77
N LEU A 39 10.93 5.18 -20.45
CA LEU A 39 10.56 5.76 -19.15
C LEU A 39 10.81 4.78 -17.99
N ARG A 40 10.64 3.47 -18.21
CA ARG A 40 10.92 2.47 -17.17
C ARG A 40 12.38 2.48 -16.73
N LYS A 41 13.34 2.74 -17.63
CA LYS A 41 14.77 2.88 -17.27
C LYS A 41 15.00 4.13 -16.43
N THR A 42 14.37 5.25 -16.81
CA THR A 42 14.47 6.51 -16.08
C THR A 42 13.90 6.39 -14.67
N ILE A 43 12.70 5.79 -14.52
CA ILE A 43 12.06 5.59 -13.21
C ILE A 43 12.97 4.77 -12.28
N LYS A 44 13.59 3.70 -12.78
CA LYS A 44 14.53 2.91 -11.99
C LYS A 44 15.77 3.69 -11.60
N ARG A 45 16.30 4.53 -12.50
CA ARG A 45 17.46 5.37 -12.22
C ARG A 45 17.14 6.38 -11.11
N VAL A 46 16.02 7.08 -11.21
CA VAL A 46 15.59 8.05 -10.19
C VAL A 46 15.41 7.37 -8.84
N ALA A 47 14.75 6.21 -8.81
CA ALA A 47 14.58 5.44 -7.57
C ALA A 47 15.94 5.04 -6.93
N LEU A 48 16.94 4.73 -7.74
CA LEU A 48 18.30 4.44 -7.26
C LEU A 48 19.05 5.69 -6.78
N GLU A 49 18.89 6.83 -7.47
CA GLU A 49 19.51 8.10 -7.09
C GLU A 49 18.96 8.64 -5.76
N GLU A 50 17.68 8.38 -5.47
CA GLU A 50 16.99 8.81 -4.26
C GLU A 50 17.01 7.75 -3.13
N ASP A 51 17.63 6.59 -3.35
CA ASP A 51 17.69 5.45 -2.41
C ASP A 51 16.29 5.00 -1.90
N ILE A 52 15.31 4.93 -2.81
CA ILE A 52 13.94 4.50 -2.51
C ILE A 52 13.48 3.38 -3.44
N THR A 53 12.41 2.70 -3.06
CA THR A 53 11.80 1.72 -3.96
C THR A 53 11.03 2.41 -5.07
N VAL A 54 10.94 1.76 -6.24
CA VAL A 54 10.10 2.25 -7.35
C VAL A 54 8.64 2.43 -6.90
N ASN A 55 8.16 1.60 -5.98
CA ASN A 55 6.81 1.72 -5.44
C ASN A 55 6.64 3.03 -4.65
N ASP A 56 7.60 3.35 -3.77
CA ASP A 56 7.55 4.57 -2.96
C ASP A 56 7.65 5.82 -3.84
N LEU A 57 8.52 5.79 -4.85
CA LEU A 57 8.61 6.86 -5.85
C LEU A 57 7.26 7.09 -6.55
N MET A 58 6.55 6.01 -6.93
CA MET A 58 5.23 6.14 -7.55
C MET A 58 4.18 6.68 -6.58
N LEU A 59 4.21 6.28 -5.31
CA LEU A 59 3.32 6.80 -4.28
C LEU A 59 3.53 8.31 -4.09
N GLN A 60 4.77 8.76 -3.95
CA GLN A 60 5.11 10.18 -3.83
C GLN A 60 4.65 11.00 -5.04
N ALA A 61 4.82 10.47 -6.25
CA ALA A 61 4.35 11.15 -7.47
C ALA A 61 2.82 11.29 -7.51
N ILE A 62 2.09 10.28 -7.01
CA ILE A 62 0.62 10.33 -6.90
C ILE A 62 0.19 11.33 -5.82
N GLU A 63 0.82 11.31 -4.65
CA GLU A 63 0.55 12.24 -3.55
C GLU A 63 0.76 13.70 -3.97
N LEU A 64 1.89 13.98 -4.65
CA LEU A 64 2.19 15.31 -5.17
C LEU A 64 1.11 15.78 -6.17
N ARG A 65 0.68 14.90 -7.07
CA ARG A 65 -0.37 15.21 -8.06
C ARG A 65 -1.73 15.46 -7.39
N LEU A 66 -2.07 14.69 -6.36
CA LEU A 66 -3.30 14.89 -5.59
C LEU A 66 -3.26 16.22 -4.85
N ALA A 67 -2.14 16.55 -4.18
CA ALA A 67 -1.97 17.83 -3.48
C ALA A 67 -2.14 19.03 -4.44
N GLN A 68 -1.60 18.94 -5.66
CA GLN A 68 -1.79 19.96 -6.70
C GLN A 68 -3.24 20.05 -7.18
N SER A 69 -3.92 18.90 -7.33
CA SER A 69 -5.32 18.84 -7.79
C SER A 69 -6.28 19.39 -6.73
N GLU A 70 -6.05 19.09 -5.45
CA GLU A 70 -6.83 19.63 -4.35
C GLU A 70 -6.64 21.14 -4.20
N ALA A 71 -5.40 21.63 -4.37
CA ALA A 71 -5.10 23.07 -4.39
C ALA A 71 -5.85 23.80 -5.53
N GLY A 72 -6.00 23.17 -6.70
CA GLY A 72 -6.78 23.71 -7.83
C GLY A 72 -8.30 23.64 -7.64
N SER A 73 -8.80 22.69 -6.84
CA SER A 73 -10.25 22.55 -6.58
C SER A 73 -10.82 23.56 -5.57
N ARG A 74 -9.98 24.13 -4.69
CA ARG A 74 -10.42 25.14 -3.71
C ARG A 74 -10.74 26.51 -4.32
N THR A 75 -10.24 26.81 -5.52
CA THR A 75 -10.44 28.13 -6.15
C THR A 75 -11.72 28.25 -6.98
N THR A 76 -12.40 27.13 -7.27
CA THR A 76 -13.63 27.13 -8.10
C THR A 76 -14.93 27.04 -7.30
N LYS A 77 -14.86 26.86 -5.97
CA LYS A 77 -16.02 27.01 -5.06
C LYS A 77 -15.99 28.39 -4.39
N LYS A 78 -16.12 29.45 -5.19
CA LYS A 78 -16.58 30.74 -4.70
C LYS A 78 -17.59 31.29 -5.69
N ASP A 79 -18.78 31.52 -5.14
CA ASP A 79 -19.86 32.33 -5.70
C ASP A 79 -20.75 31.63 -6.75
N ASN A 80 -21.79 30.96 -6.23
CA ASN A 80 -23.14 31.11 -6.76
C ASN A 80 -24.17 30.99 -5.63
#